data_AF-A0AAW6HNQ6-F1
#
_entry.id   AF-A0AAW6HNQ6-F1
#
_cell.length_a   1.000
_cell.length_b   1.000
_cell.length_c   1.000
_cell.angle_alpha   90.00
_cell.angle_beta   90.00
_cell.angle_gamma   90.00
#
_symmetry.space_group_name_H-M   'P 1'
#
loop_
_entity.id
_entity.type
_entity.pdbx_description
1 polymer ?
#
loop_
_entity_poly.entity_id
_entity_poly.type
_entity_poly.pdbx_seq_one_letter_code
_entity_poly.pdbx_strand_id
1 'polypeptide(L)'
;MKQKTKKLLQLSFSLGFLATTALVATSCKQPATVAPKPTNPMQPGNGSGSGETMQPGNGAGTGTGTTTPDNTEAKNQLKALIDKENSNVDLYTDYSMIKSALVAAYTEAKTVSQKVNATKDELTTAKTALETAINKASIDKSEFDKLNSDLVTAYTTLKDKVKSKDATLELLNNDEYAPLKAYITNLYDKASPVFTATLQSNPKPDKANIEKITSDIENAIKNIEIEKTNVAEYSKFKLFKIEEANFKGSNLYSTSSPSDQSLVAYSQDFNNSENGKQWKYAKRIVKGGVDNSDQLTDVRWIYNLNSQANADNTTSASYEVSFTYYGGSNATLYFPYKLIKDEDKSKLSLKYKLNDKTITDINVSEAKVDQISVAKIDLTDLIFGENKIVFSTETNKVAPMIGNIYIAATNTTLDSVYNSIFGNEVDSNNSNKITVNFVKGYGLANKAFNSDNGTIITKFNGKIVGSSDQNKDYYLIGYLGKALPGAMPQDNPISIRYYTFYVNVPENGKYEISGIYNSHESETNERGLTFWVGEYNVGNDAGKVAKFRAPDTGDWTHSLKEFNKDQVVTNSNSYLQLTKGLNKIVVSGKEQNKDGPNLGNVTFTLKTN
;
A
#
# COMPACT_ATOMS: atom_id res chain seq x y z
N MET A 1 -30.25 33.23 -8.42
CA MET A 1 -30.86 32.72 -7.17
C MET A 1 -30.70 31.20 -7.08
N LYS A 2 -29.68 30.72 -6.35
CA LYS A 2 -29.60 29.35 -5.83
C LYS A 2 -28.89 29.44 -4.48
N GLN A 3 -29.62 29.15 -3.40
CA GLN A 3 -29.17 29.21 -2.01
C GLN A 3 -28.04 28.21 -1.75
N LYS A 4 -26.92 28.68 -1.22
CA LYS A 4 -25.90 27.84 -0.57
C LYS A 4 -26.31 27.64 0.88
N THR A 5 -26.79 26.45 1.23
CA THR A 5 -27.08 26.05 2.60
C THR A 5 -25.78 25.65 3.29
N LYS A 6 -25.30 26.47 4.24
CA LYS A 6 -24.23 26.10 5.18
C LYS A 6 -24.76 24.98 6.09
N LYS A 7 -24.24 23.76 5.96
CA LYS A 7 -24.41 22.71 6.98
C LYS A 7 -23.42 22.98 8.12
N LEU A 8 -23.93 23.45 9.24
CA LEU A 8 -23.23 23.49 10.52
C LEU A 8 -23.25 22.05 11.09
N LEU A 9 -22.08 21.44 11.27
CA LEU A 9 -21.96 20.14 11.91
C LEU A 9 -22.15 20.35 13.43
N GLN A 10 -23.37 20.12 13.93
CA GLN A 10 -23.64 20.08 15.36
C GLN A 10 -23.12 18.77 15.94
N LEU A 11 -22.10 18.84 16.79
CA LEU A 11 -21.70 17.73 17.65
C LEU A 11 -22.68 17.67 18.84
N SER A 12 -23.73 16.87 18.70
CA SER A 12 -24.68 16.61 19.78
C SER A 12 -24.11 15.59 20.76
N PHE A 13 -23.67 16.04 21.94
CA PHE A 13 -23.51 15.15 23.09
C PHE A 13 -24.89 14.83 23.67
N SER A 14 -25.41 13.65 23.36
CA SER A 14 -26.61 13.10 24.00
C SER A 14 -26.27 12.64 25.41
N LEU A 15 -26.65 13.42 26.41
CA LEU A 15 -26.58 13.04 27.82
C LEU A 15 -27.77 12.10 28.12
N GLY A 16 -27.54 10.80 28.02
CA GLY A 16 -28.50 9.78 28.45
C GLY A 16 -28.55 9.71 29.98
N PHE A 17 -29.62 10.22 30.57
CA PHE A 17 -29.99 9.91 31.95
C PHE A 17 -30.28 8.40 32.06
N LEU A 18 -29.47 7.68 32.84
CA LEU A 18 -29.81 6.36 33.34
C LEU A 18 -29.78 6.40 34.87
N ALA A 19 -30.93 6.04 35.43
CA ALA A 19 -31.24 6.07 36.84
C ALA A 19 -30.28 5.17 37.65
N THR A 20 -29.85 5.68 38.80
CA THR A 20 -29.05 4.98 39.79
C THR A 20 -29.89 3.95 40.56
N THR A 21 -29.45 2.69 40.59
CA THR A 21 -29.73 1.79 41.73
C THR A 21 -28.52 1.83 42.66
N ALA A 22 -28.74 2.29 43.89
CA ALA A 22 -27.73 2.28 44.94
C ALA A 22 -27.40 0.82 45.33
N LEU A 23 -26.12 0.46 45.24
CA LEU A 23 -25.58 -0.75 45.85
C LEU A 23 -24.86 -0.34 47.14
N VAL A 24 -25.39 -0.77 48.28
CA VAL A 24 -24.78 -0.59 49.60
C VAL A 24 -23.65 -1.60 49.73
N ALA A 25 -22.42 -1.14 49.95
CA ALA A 25 -21.31 -1.98 50.39
C ALA A 25 -20.93 -1.60 51.83
N THR A 26 -21.23 -2.50 52.75
CA THR A 26 -20.86 -2.43 54.18
C THR A 26 -19.52 -3.10 54.47
N SER A 27 -18.75 -2.45 55.37
CA SER A 27 -17.65 -2.97 56.21
C SER A 27 -16.34 -3.32 55.50
N CYS A 28 -15.15 -2.95 56.00
CA CYS A 28 -14.63 -3.23 57.34
C CYS A 28 -13.95 -2.03 58.02
N LYS A 29 -14.15 -1.93 59.34
CA LYS A 29 -13.33 -1.15 60.27
C LYS A 29 -12.18 -2.01 60.79
N GLN A 30 -10.98 -1.43 60.93
CA GLN A 30 -10.17 -1.54 62.15
C GLN A 30 -9.18 -0.35 62.25
N PRO A 31 -8.77 0.03 63.47
CA PRO A 31 -8.37 1.40 63.80
C PRO A 31 -6.85 1.64 63.78
N ALA A 32 -6.45 2.87 63.44
CA ALA A 32 -5.10 3.37 63.71
C ALA A 32 -5.16 4.62 64.63
N THR A 33 -4.60 4.41 65.82
CA THR A 33 -3.90 5.31 66.75
C THR A 33 -3.83 6.83 66.50
N VAL A 34 -4.27 7.56 67.53
CA VAL A 34 -3.79 8.84 68.11
C VAL A 34 -3.08 9.85 67.18
N ALA A 35 -3.76 10.95 66.87
CA ALA A 35 -3.15 12.18 66.36
C ALA A 35 -2.77 13.13 67.53
N PRO A 36 -1.65 13.89 67.44
CA PRO A 36 -1.26 14.85 68.47
C PRO A 36 -2.11 16.12 68.43
N LYS A 37 -2.28 16.71 69.62
CA LYS A 37 -2.99 17.95 69.92
C LYS A 37 -2.40 19.16 69.16
N PRO A 38 -3.21 20.02 68.52
CA PRO A 38 -2.73 21.30 68.00
C PRO A 38 -2.50 22.30 69.14
N THR A 39 -1.33 22.95 69.11
CA THR A 39 -0.98 24.13 69.90
C THR A 39 -1.66 25.39 69.35
N ASN A 40 -2.15 26.23 70.27
CA ASN A 40 -2.78 27.54 70.03
C ASN A 40 -1.98 28.47 69.09
N PRO A 41 -2.68 29.35 68.35
CA PRO A 41 -2.16 30.67 67.99
C PRO A 41 -2.62 31.76 68.97
N MET A 42 -1.71 32.71 69.16
CA MET A 42 -1.80 33.91 70.00
C MET A 42 -2.97 34.85 69.67
N GLN A 43 -3.49 35.44 70.74
CA GLN A 43 -4.34 36.63 70.77
C GLN A 43 -3.56 37.90 70.38
N PRO A 44 -4.29 38.95 69.94
CA PRO A 44 -3.98 40.29 70.43
C PRO A 44 -5.21 41.01 71.01
N GLY A 45 -5.07 41.45 72.27
CA GLY A 45 -5.22 42.85 72.71
C GLY A 45 -6.51 43.65 72.46
N ASN A 46 -7.32 43.72 73.52
CA ASN A 46 -7.89 44.91 74.17
C ASN A 46 -9.00 45.76 73.48
N GLY A 47 -10.11 45.94 74.21
CA GLY A 47 -11.16 46.93 73.92
C GLY A 47 -12.38 46.79 74.84
N SER A 48 -12.44 47.67 75.85
CA SER A 48 -13.45 47.81 76.91
C SER A 48 -14.88 48.08 76.42
N GLY A 49 -15.90 47.66 77.19
CA GLY A 49 -17.28 48.10 76.99
C GLY A 49 -18.33 47.30 77.76
N SER A 50 -18.78 47.87 78.87
CA SER A 50 -19.81 47.47 79.83
C SER A 50 -21.23 47.21 79.26
N GLY A 51 -21.99 46.37 79.97
CA GLY A 51 -23.35 46.78 80.36
C GLY A 51 -24.51 45.87 79.96
N GLU A 52 -25.09 45.24 80.99
CA GLU A 52 -26.54 45.08 81.21
C GLU A 52 -27.27 43.83 80.68
N THR A 53 -27.77 43.11 81.68
CA THR A 53 -28.88 42.17 81.71
C THR A 53 -30.14 42.69 81.03
N MET A 54 -30.93 41.81 80.41
CA MET A 54 -32.31 41.48 80.82
C MET A 54 -32.97 40.51 79.83
N GLN A 55 -33.44 39.38 80.36
CA GLN A 55 -34.56 38.61 79.81
C GLN A 55 -35.85 39.24 80.38
N PRO A 56 -36.95 39.34 79.61
CA PRO A 56 -38.00 38.29 79.61
C PRO A 56 -38.56 38.10 78.19
N GLY A 57 -39.33 37.09 77.81
CA GLY A 57 -40.12 36.08 78.49
C GLY A 57 -40.84 35.25 77.42
N ASN A 58 -41.47 34.18 77.87
CA ASN A 58 -42.17 33.17 77.07
C ASN A 58 -43.22 33.72 76.07
N GLY A 59 -43.35 33.00 74.95
CA GLY A 59 -44.53 33.03 74.08
C GLY A 59 -44.53 31.83 73.13
N ALA A 60 -45.24 30.77 73.52
CA ALA A 60 -45.51 29.60 72.69
C ALA A 60 -46.60 29.92 71.64
N GLY A 61 -46.46 29.43 70.41
CA GLY A 61 -47.57 29.43 69.45
C GLY A 61 -47.22 29.21 67.97
N THR A 62 -47.31 27.94 67.54
CA THR A 62 -47.78 27.46 66.22
C THR A 62 -47.07 27.90 64.93
N GLY A 63 -46.49 26.91 64.24
CA GLY A 63 -45.71 27.07 63.03
C GLY A 63 -46.50 27.39 61.76
N THR A 64 -45.92 28.32 61.01
CA THR A 64 -45.91 28.41 59.55
C THR A 64 -44.53 28.95 59.17
N GLY A 65 -43.80 28.24 58.30
CA GLY A 65 -42.37 28.45 58.07
C GLY A 65 -41.99 29.87 57.66
N THR A 66 -41.58 30.69 58.61
CA THR A 66 -40.93 31.96 58.38
C THR A 66 -39.43 31.72 58.26
N THR A 67 -38.89 31.76 57.04
CA THR A 67 -37.47 31.98 56.81
C THR A 67 -37.10 33.32 57.44
N THR A 68 -36.26 33.31 58.47
CA THR A 68 -35.68 34.54 59.04
C THR A 68 -34.86 35.28 57.97
N PRO A 69 -34.73 36.62 58.02
CA PRO A 69 -33.92 37.39 57.07
C PRO A 69 -32.49 36.82 56.91
N ASP A 70 -31.91 36.35 58.01
CA ASP A 70 -30.61 35.68 58.07
C ASP A 70 -30.52 34.38 57.26
N ASN A 71 -31.60 33.59 57.19
CA ASN A 71 -31.63 32.37 56.39
C ASN A 71 -31.69 32.70 54.89
N THR A 72 -32.36 33.80 54.54
CA THR A 72 -32.46 34.27 53.15
C THR A 72 -31.09 34.70 52.62
N GLU A 73 -30.34 35.45 53.42
CA GLU A 73 -28.99 35.88 53.07
C GLU A 73 -28.02 34.69 52.94
N ALA A 74 -27.99 33.78 53.92
CA ALA A 74 -27.14 32.58 53.84
C ALA A 74 -27.47 31.70 52.61
N LYS A 75 -28.74 31.62 52.24
CA LYS A 75 -29.20 30.89 51.05
C LYS A 75 -28.77 31.57 49.75
N ASN A 76 -28.84 32.90 49.67
CA ASN A 76 -28.37 33.66 48.52
C ASN A 76 -26.85 33.51 48.31
N GLN A 77 -26.07 33.54 49.40
CA GLN A 77 -24.61 33.35 49.33
C GLN A 77 -24.22 31.96 48.84
N LEU A 78 -24.87 30.91 49.35
CA LEU A 78 -24.67 29.54 48.86
C LEU A 78 -25.05 29.41 47.39
N LYS A 79 -26.19 29.98 47.00
CA LYS A 79 -26.65 29.98 45.60
C LYS A 79 -25.66 30.68 44.67
N ALA A 80 -25.09 31.81 45.08
CA ALA A 80 -24.09 32.52 44.27
C ALA A 80 -22.81 31.69 44.01
N LEU A 81 -22.45 30.77 44.90
CA LEU A 81 -21.38 29.80 44.65
C LEU A 81 -21.81 28.69 43.69
N ILE A 82 -23.01 28.13 43.88
CA ILE A 82 -23.58 27.09 43.01
C ILE A 82 -23.70 27.59 41.57
N ASP A 83 -24.10 28.85 41.37
CA ASP A 83 -24.26 29.45 40.04
C ASP A 83 -22.92 29.53 39.26
N LYS A 84 -21.77 29.33 39.92
CA LYS A 84 -20.42 29.24 39.30
C LYS A 84 -19.98 27.82 38.96
N GLU A 85 -20.82 26.81 39.20
CA GLU A 85 -20.48 25.40 39.02
C GLU A 85 -19.85 25.11 37.65
N ASN A 86 -20.50 25.50 36.55
CA ASN A 86 -20.01 25.21 35.20
C ASN A 86 -18.60 25.77 35.00
N SER A 87 -18.37 27.05 35.30
CA SER A 87 -17.05 27.67 35.16
C SER A 87 -15.98 27.04 36.04
N ASN A 88 -16.34 26.56 37.24
CA ASN A 88 -15.39 25.94 38.16
C ASN A 88 -15.09 24.49 37.78
N VAL A 89 -16.11 23.72 37.39
CA VAL A 89 -15.99 22.31 37.00
C VAL A 89 -15.27 22.18 35.65
N ASP A 90 -15.48 23.11 34.72
CA ASP A 90 -14.86 23.10 33.39
C ASP A 90 -13.33 23.24 33.44
N LEU A 91 -12.78 23.85 34.50
CA LEU A 91 -11.32 23.92 34.72
C LEU A 91 -10.66 22.56 34.93
N TYR A 92 -11.45 21.53 35.25
CA TYR A 92 -10.98 20.20 35.61
C TYR A 92 -11.42 19.11 34.62
N THR A 93 -11.83 19.47 33.39
CA THR A 93 -12.26 18.48 32.38
C THR A 93 -11.23 17.39 32.10
N ASP A 94 -9.94 17.74 32.16
CA ASP A 94 -8.82 16.80 31.94
C ASP A 94 -8.39 16.07 33.23
N TYR A 95 -9.07 16.28 34.37
CA TYR A 95 -8.73 15.72 35.68
C TYR A 95 -9.94 15.02 36.29
N SER A 96 -10.25 13.82 35.77
CA SER A 96 -11.50 13.10 36.06
C SER A 96 -11.81 12.92 37.55
N MET A 97 -10.81 12.64 38.39
CA MET A 97 -11.00 12.46 39.83
C MET A 97 -11.33 13.78 40.54
N ILE A 98 -10.56 14.84 40.24
CA ILE A 98 -10.79 16.19 40.81
C ILE A 98 -12.17 16.69 40.39
N LYS A 99 -12.51 16.55 39.11
CA LYS A 99 -13.81 16.92 38.56
C LYS A 99 -14.95 16.21 39.27
N SER A 100 -14.85 14.89 39.44
CA SER A 100 -15.89 14.07 40.07
C SER A 100 -16.12 14.47 41.53
N ALA A 101 -15.04 14.69 42.29
CA ALA A 101 -15.15 15.15 43.69
C ALA A 101 -15.79 16.53 43.78
N LEU A 102 -15.42 17.46 42.89
CA LEU A 102 -16.00 18.80 42.87
C LEU A 102 -17.49 18.79 42.49
N VAL A 103 -17.89 17.98 41.50
CA VAL A 103 -19.29 17.79 41.11
C VAL A 103 -20.12 17.21 42.26
N ALA A 104 -19.56 16.26 43.02
CA ALA A 104 -20.23 15.73 44.21
C ALA A 104 -20.49 16.83 45.26
N ALA A 105 -19.50 17.68 45.54
CA ALA A 105 -19.65 18.81 46.46
C ALA A 105 -20.71 19.82 46.00
N TYR A 106 -20.77 20.15 44.69
CA TYR A 106 -21.84 20.98 44.15
C TYR A 106 -23.22 20.32 44.28
N THR A 107 -23.31 19.00 44.10
CA THR A 107 -24.56 18.24 44.24
C THR A 107 -25.07 18.27 45.68
N GLU A 108 -24.18 18.10 46.65
CA GLU A 108 -24.50 18.21 48.08
C GLU A 108 -24.95 19.64 48.43
N ALA A 109 -24.22 20.66 47.97
CA ALA A 109 -24.57 22.06 48.17
C ALA A 109 -25.94 22.44 47.57
N LYS A 110 -26.25 21.94 46.36
CA LYS A 110 -27.57 22.09 45.72
C LYS A 110 -28.68 21.47 46.57
N THR A 111 -28.43 20.27 47.10
CA THR A 111 -29.39 19.56 47.95
C THR A 111 -29.76 20.39 49.18
N VAL A 112 -28.77 20.96 49.86
CA VAL A 112 -29.00 21.83 51.04
C VAL A 112 -29.69 23.13 50.64
N SER A 113 -29.27 23.77 49.54
CA SER A 113 -29.87 25.02 49.04
C SER A 113 -31.35 24.86 48.69
N GLN A 114 -31.76 23.69 48.19
CA GLN A 114 -33.15 23.40 47.81
C GLN A 114 -34.06 23.03 48.99
N LYS A 115 -33.51 22.72 50.17
CA LYS A 115 -34.31 22.36 51.35
C LYS A 115 -35.17 23.54 51.79
N VAL A 116 -36.47 23.30 51.93
CA VAL A 116 -37.49 24.33 52.24
C VAL A 116 -37.24 24.96 53.62
N ASN A 117 -36.87 24.13 54.61
CA ASN A 117 -36.63 24.53 55.99
C ASN A 117 -35.15 24.41 56.37
N ALA A 118 -34.22 24.72 55.46
CA ALA A 118 -32.80 24.75 55.78
C ALA A 118 -32.51 25.78 56.88
N THR A 119 -31.77 25.40 57.91
CA THR A 119 -31.35 26.34 58.95
C THR A 119 -30.17 27.20 58.47
N LYS A 120 -29.94 28.36 59.11
CA LYS A 120 -28.75 29.19 58.86
C LYS A 120 -27.45 28.39 58.95
N ASP A 121 -27.36 27.53 59.96
CA ASP A 121 -26.19 26.70 60.21
C ASP A 121 -26.00 25.64 59.12
N GLU A 122 -27.08 25.02 58.64
CA GLU A 122 -27.03 24.08 57.52
C GLU A 122 -26.54 24.77 56.24
N LEU A 123 -27.08 25.96 55.93
CA LEU A 123 -26.70 26.74 54.74
C LEU A 123 -25.24 27.22 54.83
N THR A 124 -24.82 27.71 56.00
CA THR A 124 -23.45 28.18 56.25
C THR A 124 -22.46 27.01 56.19
N THR A 125 -22.81 25.87 56.79
CA THR A 125 -21.98 24.65 56.73
C THR A 125 -21.82 24.18 55.28
N ALA A 126 -22.89 24.14 54.49
CA ALA A 126 -22.83 23.76 53.08
C ALA A 126 -22.00 24.74 52.24
N LYS A 127 -22.11 26.05 52.50
CA LYS A 127 -21.28 27.09 51.87
C LYS A 127 -19.80 26.85 52.15
N THR A 128 -19.43 26.70 53.42
CA THR A 128 -18.04 26.45 53.83
C THR A 128 -17.50 25.13 53.26
N ALA A 129 -18.31 24.08 53.23
CA ALA A 129 -17.93 22.81 52.61
C ALA A 129 -17.66 22.95 51.10
N LEU A 130 -18.53 23.68 50.38
CA LEU A 130 -18.33 23.94 48.95
C LEU A 130 -17.10 24.82 48.68
N GLU A 131 -16.88 25.88 49.46
CA GLU A 131 -15.66 26.71 49.37
C GLU A 131 -14.40 25.88 49.60
N THR A 132 -14.45 24.99 50.59
CA THR A 132 -13.34 24.07 50.90
C THR A 132 -13.08 23.11 49.73
N ALA A 133 -14.13 22.55 49.12
CA ALA A 133 -14.00 21.66 47.97
C ALA A 133 -13.44 22.38 46.74
N ILE A 134 -13.87 23.61 46.46
CA ILE A 134 -13.33 24.45 45.38
C ILE A 134 -11.83 24.71 45.58
N ASN A 135 -11.44 25.12 46.79
CA ASN A 135 -10.03 25.36 47.12
C ASN A 135 -9.20 24.07 47.03
N LYS A 136 -9.74 22.95 47.52
CA LYS A 136 -9.10 21.64 47.44
C LYS A 136 -8.89 21.20 45.99
N ALA A 137 -9.87 21.38 45.10
CA ALA A 137 -9.72 21.06 43.68
C ALA A 137 -8.57 21.85 43.02
N SER A 138 -8.41 23.14 43.36
CA SER A 138 -7.29 23.96 42.89
C SER A 138 -5.94 23.46 43.41
N ILE A 139 -5.85 23.11 44.70
CA ILE A 139 -4.64 22.57 45.31
C ILE A 139 -4.27 21.23 44.68
N ASP A 140 -5.23 20.32 44.57
CA ASP A 140 -5.02 18.98 44.03
C ASP A 140 -4.55 19.02 42.57
N LYS A 141 -5.08 19.95 41.78
CA LYS A 141 -4.60 20.17 40.41
C LYS A 141 -3.14 20.63 40.43
N SER A 142 -2.82 21.64 41.23
CA SER A 142 -1.45 22.16 41.33
C SER A 142 -0.46 21.10 41.80
N GLU A 143 -0.85 20.25 42.74
CA GLU A 143 -0.02 19.15 43.24
C GLU A 143 0.14 18.05 42.20
N PHE A 144 -0.95 17.66 41.53
CA PHE A 144 -0.89 16.71 40.43
C PHE A 144 0.03 17.21 39.30
N ASP A 145 -0.12 18.46 38.88
CA ASP A 145 0.68 19.05 37.80
C ASP A 145 2.17 19.06 38.16
N LYS A 146 2.48 19.40 39.42
CA LYS A 146 3.86 19.39 39.91
C LYS A 146 4.46 17.99 39.91
N LEU A 147 3.70 16.98 40.36
CA LEU A 147 4.16 15.59 40.42
C LEU A 147 4.23 14.91 39.05
N ASN A 148 3.52 15.45 38.04
CA ASN A 148 3.35 14.82 36.74
C ASN A 148 3.66 15.78 35.57
N SER A 149 4.58 16.74 35.79
CA SER A 149 4.88 17.85 34.88
C SER A 149 5.11 17.40 33.43
N ASP A 150 5.87 16.32 33.26
CA ASP A 150 6.21 15.75 31.96
C ASP A 150 4.97 15.22 31.22
N LEU A 151 4.10 14.50 31.92
CA LEU A 151 2.87 13.98 31.33
C LEU A 151 1.92 15.12 30.98
N VAL A 152 1.77 16.10 31.87
CA VAL A 152 0.92 17.28 31.63
C VAL A 152 1.42 18.07 30.42
N THR A 153 2.74 18.22 30.27
CA THR A 153 3.35 18.87 29.12
C THR A 153 3.09 18.10 27.83
N ALA A 154 3.30 16.78 27.81
CA ALA A 154 3.03 15.94 26.64
C ALA A 154 1.55 15.98 26.25
N TYR A 155 0.64 15.86 27.22
CA TYR A 155 -0.80 15.92 27.01
C TYR A 155 -1.25 17.29 26.46
N THR A 156 -0.74 18.37 27.00
CA THR A 156 -1.06 19.74 26.55
C THR A 156 -0.55 19.98 25.13
N THR A 157 0.67 19.51 24.83
CA THR A 157 1.25 19.59 23.48
C THR A 157 0.39 18.85 22.46
N LEU A 158 -0.03 17.61 22.77
CA LEU A 158 -0.94 16.85 21.90
C LEU A 158 -2.26 17.59 21.70
N LYS A 159 -2.84 18.16 22.77
CA LYS A 159 -4.10 18.94 22.71
C LYS A 159 -3.97 20.16 21.80
N ASP A 160 -2.85 20.88 21.87
CA ASP A 160 -2.58 22.01 20.99
C ASP A 160 -2.42 21.60 19.53
N LYS A 161 -1.78 20.46 19.25
CA LYS A 161 -1.66 19.95 17.88
C LYS A 161 -2.99 19.51 17.29
N VAL A 162 -3.86 18.90 18.08
CA VAL A 162 -5.18 18.45 17.61
C VAL A 162 -6.08 19.62 17.21
N LYS A 163 -5.87 20.83 17.75
CA LYS A 163 -6.61 22.04 17.35
C LYS A 163 -6.41 22.40 15.86
N SER A 164 -5.31 21.98 15.23
CA SER A 164 -5.07 22.25 13.81
C SER A 164 -5.75 21.26 12.87
N LYS A 165 -6.43 20.22 13.37
CA LYS A 165 -6.99 19.12 12.57
C LYS A 165 -7.78 19.61 11.37
N ASP A 166 -8.77 20.47 11.58
CA ASP A 166 -9.67 20.91 10.50
C ASP A 166 -8.91 21.69 9.43
N ALA A 167 -8.06 22.64 9.83
CA ALA A 167 -7.23 23.42 8.91
C ALA A 167 -6.26 22.53 8.11
N THR A 168 -5.66 21.51 8.75
CA THR A 168 -4.78 20.55 8.07
C THR A 168 -5.56 19.70 7.05
N LEU A 169 -6.75 19.21 7.40
CA LEU A 169 -7.57 18.36 6.52
C LEU A 169 -8.19 19.15 5.35
N GLU A 170 -8.41 20.46 5.50
CA GLU A 170 -8.87 21.33 4.42
C GLU A 170 -7.88 21.43 3.26
N LEU A 171 -6.56 21.26 3.52
CA LEU A 171 -5.52 21.24 2.51
C LEU A 171 -5.59 20.03 1.55
N LEU A 172 -6.45 19.04 1.87
CA LEU A 172 -6.55 17.74 1.21
C LEU A 172 -7.97 17.47 0.67
N ASN A 173 -8.74 18.53 0.40
CA ASN A 173 -10.12 18.40 -0.06
C ASN A 173 -10.28 17.92 -1.52
N ASN A 174 -9.21 17.86 -2.31
CA ASN A 174 -9.26 17.23 -3.62
C ASN A 174 -9.41 15.71 -3.48
N ASP A 175 -10.28 15.11 -4.29
CA ASP A 175 -10.57 13.67 -4.29
C ASP A 175 -9.31 12.83 -4.52
N GLU A 176 -8.34 13.34 -5.29
CA GLU A 176 -7.07 12.66 -5.52
C GLU A 176 -6.28 12.43 -4.21
N TYR A 177 -6.46 13.30 -3.19
CA TYR A 177 -5.78 13.21 -1.90
C TYR A 177 -6.59 12.49 -0.83
N ALA A 178 -7.71 11.86 -1.19
CA ALA A 178 -8.54 11.12 -0.24
C ALA A 178 -7.74 10.08 0.60
N PRO A 179 -6.76 9.33 0.05
CA PRO A 179 -5.92 8.44 0.84
C PRO A 179 -5.08 9.15 1.91
N LEU A 180 -4.40 10.23 1.53
CA LEU A 180 -3.58 11.04 2.45
C LEU A 180 -4.46 11.69 3.53
N LYS A 181 -5.65 12.17 3.16
CA LYS A 181 -6.65 12.71 4.09
C LYS A 181 -7.09 11.66 5.11
N ALA A 182 -7.38 10.44 4.67
CA ALA A 182 -7.76 9.34 5.54
C ALA A 182 -6.62 8.95 6.50
N TYR A 183 -5.37 8.89 6.00
CA TYR A 183 -4.18 8.64 6.82
C TYR A 183 -4.02 9.69 7.93
N ILE A 184 -4.04 10.98 7.59
CA ILE A 184 -3.89 12.07 8.57
C ILE A 184 -5.08 12.10 9.54
N THR A 185 -6.29 11.82 9.08
CA THR A 185 -7.47 11.70 9.94
C THR A 185 -7.26 10.61 10.99
N ASN A 186 -6.77 9.43 10.59
CA ASN A 186 -6.48 8.34 11.51
C ASN A 186 -5.43 8.71 12.57
N LEU A 187 -4.40 9.48 12.19
CA LEU A 187 -3.40 9.97 13.16
C LEU A 187 -4.04 10.86 14.23
N TYR A 188 -4.91 11.79 13.82
CA TYR A 188 -5.66 12.62 14.76
C TYR A 188 -6.61 11.81 15.63
N ASP A 189 -7.28 10.80 15.07
CA ASP A 189 -8.27 10.00 15.80
C ASP A 189 -7.61 9.17 16.93
N LYS A 190 -6.32 8.84 16.82
CA LYS A 190 -5.55 8.22 17.92
C LYS A 190 -5.44 9.09 19.17
N ALA A 191 -5.63 10.41 19.07
CA ALA A 191 -5.63 11.31 20.22
C ALA A 191 -6.95 11.25 21.02
N SER A 192 -8.08 10.88 20.39
CA SER A 192 -9.40 10.91 21.04
C SER A 192 -9.50 10.00 22.28
N PRO A 193 -8.98 8.76 22.27
CA PRO A 193 -8.97 7.91 23.46
C PRO A 193 -8.14 8.51 24.62
N VAL A 194 -7.05 9.21 24.31
CA VAL A 194 -6.21 9.88 25.33
C VAL A 194 -7.00 10.96 26.07
N PHE A 195 -7.69 11.82 25.33
CA PHE A 195 -8.50 12.89 25.93
C PHE A 195 -9.73 12.37 26.67
N THR A 196 -10.31 11.26 26.19
CA THR A 196 -11.44 10.60 26.86
C THR A 196 -11.01 9.98 28.20
N ALA A 197 -9.80 9.41 28.26
CA ALA A 197 -9.25 8.86 29.49
C ALA A 197 -8.91 9.95 30.52
N THR A 198 -8.54 11.15 30.10
CA THR A 198 -8.07 12.27 30.97
C THR A 198 -6.73 11.95 31.67
N LEU A 199 -6.12 12.93 32.33
CA LEU A 199 -4.82 12.78 33.01
C LEU A 199 -4.85 11.84 34.22
N GLN A 200 -6.02 11.62 34.81
CA GLN A 200 -6.22 10.89 36.07
C GLN A 200 -6.93 9.54 35.90
N SER A 201 -6.97 8.97 34.69
CA SER A 201 -7.52 7.61 34.49
C SER A 201 -6.74 6.53 35.24
N ASN A 202 -7.39 5.38 35.43
CA ASN A 202 -6.74 4.13 35.77
C ASN A 202 -7.04 3.08 34.66
N PRO A 203 -6.03 2.59 33.91
CA PRO A 203 -4.63 2.97 33.99
C PRO A 203 -4.37 4.42 33.57
N LYS A 204 -3.32 5.02 34.11
CA LYS A 204 -2.88 6.38 33.79
C LYS A 204 -2.42 6.44 32.33
N PRO A 205 -2.62 7.58 31.61
CA PRO A 205 -2.14 7.70 30.24
C PRO A 205 -0.62 7.52 30.15
N ASP A 206 -0.19 6.77 29.14
CA ASP A 206 1.22 6.56 28.86
C ASP A 206 1.81 7.77 28.13
N LYS A 207 2.80 8.41 28.77
CA LYS A 207 3.55 9.55 28.20
C LYS A 207 4.19 9.20 26.86
N ALA A 208 4.80 8.02 26.74
CA ALA A 208 5.52 7.62 25.53
C ALA A 208 4.56 7.49 24.34
N ASN A 209 3.38 6.91 24.56
CA ASN A 209 2.34 6.84 23.53
C ASN A 209 1.82 8.23 23.12
N ILE A 210 1.63 9.15 24.07
CA ILE A 210 1.21 10.54 23.78
C ILE A 210 2.26 11.27 22.93
N GLU A 211 3.53 11.17 23.31
CA GLU A 211 4.65 11.75 22.55
C GLU A 211 4.72 11.16 21.15
N LYS A 212 4.54 9.83 21.01
CA LYS A 212 4.50 9.16 19.71
C LYS A 212 3.37 9.69 18.82
N ILE A 213 2.14 9.79 19.33
CA ILE A 213 1.01 10.33 18.58
C ILE A 213 1.30 11.78 18.14
N THR A 214 1.86 12.58 19.03
CA THR A 214 2.23 13.97 18.75
C THR A 214 3.25 14.05 17.61
N SER A 215 4.35 13.29 17.69
CA SER A 215 5.36 13.26 16.64
C SER A 215 4.85 12.71 15.31
N ASP A 216 3.98 11.68 15.33
CA ASP A 216 3.36 11.14 14.12
C ASP A 216 2.53 12.24 13.41
N ILE A 217 1.73 13.01 14.15
CA ILE A 217 0.95 14.15 13.61
C ILE A 217 1.87 15.24 13.06
N GLU A 218 2.90 15.64 13.81
CA GLU A 218 3.84 16.68 13.38
C GLU A 218 4.59 16.32 12.09
N ASN A 219 5.07 15.09 12.00
CA ASN A 219 5.76 14.58 10.81
C ASN A 219 4.83 14.56 9.59
N ALA A 220 3.58 14.13 9.76
CA ALA A 220 2.60 14.12 8.68
C ALA A 220 2.28 15.53 8.17
N ILE A 221 2.12 16.51 9.07
CA ILE A 221 1.92 17.92 8.69
C ILE A 221 3.13 18.46 7.94
N LYS A 222 4.34 18.20 8.43
CA LYS A 222 5.59 18.70 7.82
C LYS A 222 5.79 18.17 6.39
N ASN A 223 5.37 16.93 6.13
CA ASN A 223 5.60 16.26 4.86
C ASN A 223 4.41 16.34 3.88
N ILE A 224 3.33 17.06 4.23
CA ILE A 224 2.05 17.03 3.48
C ILE A 224 2.20 17.31 1.98
N GLU A 225 3.04 18.27 1.58
CA GLU A 225 3.26 18.62 0.16
C GLU A 225 4.09 17.57 -0.59
N ILE A 226 5.03 16.92 0.09
CA ILE A 226 5.78 15.79 -0.47
C ILE A 226 4.81 14.63 -0.69
N GLU A 227 3.95 14.36 0.28
CA GLU A 227 2.99 13.26 0.19
C GLU A 227 1.92 13.49 -0.88
N LYS A 228 1.52 14.74 -1.15
CA LYS A 228 0.67 15.06 -2.32
C LYS A 228 1.33 14.65 -3.64
N THR A 229 2.63 14.91 -3.77
CA THR A 229 3.40 14.50 -4.95
C THR A 229 3.45 12.98 -5.07
N ASN A 230 3.72 12.30 -3.96
CA ASN A 230 3.74 10.84 -3.90
C ASN A 230 2.41 10.23 -4.32
N VAL A 231 1.27 10.75 -3.83
CA VAL A 231 -0.07 10.28 -4.21
C VAL A 231 -0.29 10.39 -5.72
N ALA A 232 0.11 11.50 -6.34
CA ALA A 232 -0.05 11.73 -7.78
C ALA A 232 0.71 10.68 -8.63
N GLU A 233 1.85 10.19 -8.16
CA GLU A 233 2.64 9.15 -8.85
C GLU A 233 1.92 7.79 -8.93
N TYR A 234 0.99 7.48 -8.01
CA TYR A 234 0.24 6.20 -8.02
C TYR A 234 -1.03 6.22 -8.87
N SER A 235 -1.28 7.30 -9.62
CA SER A 235 -2.46 7.43 -10.51
C SER A 235 -2.52 6.40 -11.66
N LYS A 236 -1.42 5.67 -11.92
CA LYS A 236 -1.37 4.55 -12.88
C LYS A 236 -1.01 3.25 -12.15
N PHE A 237 0.28 2.94 -12.06
CA PHE A 237 0.81 1.80 -11.33
C PHE A 237 2.28 2.08 -11.05
N LYS A 238 2.83 1.40 -10.04
CA LYS A 238 4.26 1.42 -9.75
C LYS A 238 4.87 0.06 -10.07
N LEU A 239 5.97 0.09 -10.81
CA LEU A 239 6.79 -1.08 -11.15
C LEU A 239 7.88 -1.26 -10.08
N PHE A 240 7.93 -2.45 -9.50
CA PHE A 240 8.98 -2.93 -8.62
C PHE A 240 9.79 -3.99 -9.36
N LYS A 241 10.98 -3.59 -9.81
CA LYS A 241 11.89 -4.45 -10.56
C LYS A 241 12.48 -5.51 -9.64
N ILE A 242 12.67 -6.72 -10.16
CA ILE A 242 13.43 -7.76 -9.47
C ILE A 242 14.91 -7.36 -9.44
N GLU A 243 15.33 -6.71 -8.38
CA GLU A 243 16.73 -6.34 -8.15
C GLU A 243 17.02 -6.43 -6.66
N GLU A 244 18.31 -6.49 -6.30
CA GLU A 244 18.73 -6.67 -4.91
C GLU A 244 18.15 -5.62 -3.96
N ALA A 245 17.93 -4.40 -4.45
CA ALA A 245 17.32 -3.33 -3.67
C ALA A 245 15.86 -3.63 -3.26
N ASN A 246 15.13 -4.42 -4.06
CA ASN A 246 13.69 -4.62 -3.91
C ASN A 246 13.31 -6.05 -3.51
N PHE A 247 14.15 -7.06 -3.73
CA PHE A 247 13.85 -8.48 -3.47
C PHE A 247 14.93 -9.12 -2.60
N LYS A 248 14.56 -9.53 -1.38
CA LYS A 248 15.46 -10.16 -0.40
C LYS A 248 15.05 -11.60 -0.15
N GLY A 249 15.96 -12.55 -0.34
CA GLY A 249 15.73 -13.98 -0.02
C GLY A 249 15.90 -14.27 1.48
N SER A 250 15.31 -15.37 1.96
CA SER A 250 15.27 -15.75 3.38
C SER A 250 16.58 -16.27 4.02
N ASN A 251 17.70 -16.36 3.29
CA ASN A 251 18.94 -16.85 3.89
C ASN A 251 19.66 -15.74 4.68
N LEU A 252 20.06 -16.08 5.91
CA LEU A 252 20.81 -15.25 6.88
C LEU A 252 22.15 -14.69 6.39
N TYR A 253 22.55 -14.98 5.15
CA TYR A 253 23.67 -14.35 4.45
C TYR A 253 23.11 -13.21 3.60
N SER A 254 22.90 -12.10 4.31
CA SER A 254 22.58 -10.76 3.84
C SER A 254 23.22 -10.36 2.50
N THR A 255 22.53 -9.48 1.75
CA THR A 255 23.02 -8.69 0.60
C THR A 255 23.30 -9.43 -0.71
N SER A 256 22.38 -10.26 -1.20
CA SER A 256 22.50 -10.69 -2.60
C SER A 256 21.14 -10.83 -3.28
N SER A 257 21.06 -10.28 -4.49
CA SER A 257 19.98 -10.51 -5.46
C SER A 257 19.57 -11.99 -5.50
N PRO A 258 18.28 -12.33 -5.71
CA PRO A 258 17.84 -13.71 -5.90
C PRO A 258 18.83 -14.49 -6.80
N SER A 259 19.43 -15.57 -6.27
CA SER A 259 20.54 -16.30 -6.93
C SER A 259 20.13 -16.95 -8.26
N ASP A 260 18.82 -17.08 -8.47
CA ASP A 260 18.20 -17.84 -9.54
C ASP A 260 17.49 -16.90 -10.53
N GLN A 261 18.14 -15.78 -10.87
CA GLN A 261 17.61 -14.79 -11.81
C GLN A 261 18.03 -15.01 -13.26
N SER A 262 17.15 -14.62 -14.18
CA SER A 262 17.45 -14.63 -15.61
C SER A 262 16.69 -13.53 -16.35
N LEU A 263 17.26 -13.06 -17.46
CA LEU A 263 16.63 -12.09 -18.37
C LEU A 263 15.75 -12.78 -19.43
N VAL A 264 15.73 -14.11 -19.45
CA VAL A 264 15.06 -14.92 -20.48
C VAL A 264 14.28 -16.07 -19.83
N ALA A 265 13.11 -16.35 -20.40
CA ALA A 265 12.31 -17.54 -20.14
C ALA A 265 12.16 -18.38 -21.42
N TYR A 266 12.01 -19.70 -21.25
CA TYR A 266 11.86 -20.64 -22.36
C TYR A 266 10.43 -21.15 -22.51
N SER A 267 10.03 -21.48 -23.73
CA SER A 267 8.71 -22.07 -24.06
C SER A 267 8.66 -23.59 -23.99
N GLN A 268 9.67 -24.25 -23.42
CA GLN A 268 9.75 -25.71 -23.26
C GLN A 268 10.37 -26.06 -21.91
N ASP A 269 10.22 -27.33 -21.50
CA ASP A 269 10.78 -27.87 -20.26
C ASP A 269 12.29 -27.61 -20.17
N PHE A 270 12.69 -27.00 -19.06
CA PHE A 270 14.08 -26.68 -18.77
C PHE A 270 14.63 -27.60 -17.66
N ASN A 271 15.58 -28.47 -18.01
CA ASN A 271 16.25 -29.39 -17.09
C ASN A 271 17.70 -28.94 -16.82
N ASN A 272 18.03 -28.71 -15.56
CA ASN A 272 19.32 -28.17 -15.11
C ASN A 272 20.34 -29.26 -14.69
N SER A 273 20.27 -30.47 -15.25
CA SER A 273 21.02 -31.64 -14.76
C SER A 273 22.41 -31.84 -15.39
N GLU A 274 22.85 -31.01 -16.34
CA GLU A 274 24.16 -31.19 -16.98
C GLU A 274 25.24 -30.28 -16.36
N ASN A 275 26.03 -30.88 -15.46
CA ASN A 275 27.38 -30.44 -15.06
C ASN A 275 27.50 -29.01 -14.46
N GLY A 276 26.90 -28.78 -13.30
CA GLY A 276 27.37 -27.75 -12.34
C GLY A 276 27.31 -26.30 -12.83
N LYS A 277 26.57 -26.01 -13.90
CA LYS A 277 26.30 -24.63 -14.36
C LYS A 277 24.96 -24.16 -13.80
N GLN A 278 24.92 -23.99 -12.47
CA GLN A 278 23.87 -23.31 -11.72
C GLN A 278 23.39 -22.06 -12.45
N TRP A 279 22.10 -22.02 -12.84
CA TRP A 279 21.35 -20.84 -13.28
C TRP A 279 22.19 -19.80 -14.05
N LYS A 280 23.08 -20.23 -14.96
CA LYS A 280 24.00 -19.30 -15.61
C LYS A 280 23.20 -18.48 -16.58
N TYR A 281 22.72 -17.35 -16.05
CA TYR A 281 22.07 -16.20 -16.66
C TYR A 281 21.85 -16.46 -18.13
N ALA A 282 20.65 -16.93 -18.52
CA ALA A 282 20.33 -17.02 -19.93
C ALA A 282 20.52 -15.61 -20.49
N LYS A 283 21.61 -15.51 -21.25
CA LYS A 283 22.42 -14.31 -21.30
C LYS A 283 21.82 -13.47 -22.42
N ARG A 284 21.19 -12.35 -22.09
CA ARG A 284 20.85 -11.32 -23.07
C ARG A 284 22.11 -10.50 -23.34
N ILE A 285 23.14 -11.10 -23.95
CA ILE A 285 24.42 -10.40 -24.12
C ILE A 285 24.37 -9.47 -25.31
N VAL A 286 24.52 -8.20 -24.99
CA VAL A 286 25.03 -7.14 -25.85
C VAL A 286 26.54 -7.35 -25.95
N LYS A 287 27.04 -7.75 -27.12
CA LYS A 287 28.49 -7.78 -27.37
C LYS A 287 28.82 -6.72 -28.41
N GLY A 288 29.09 -5.52 -27.93
CA GLY A 288 29.81 -4.48 -28.66
C GLY A 288 30.78 -3.86 -27.65
N GLY A 289 32.08 -3.93 -27.91
CA GLY A 289 33.09 -3.42 -26.99
C GLY A 289 32.97 -1.90 -26.82
N VAL A 290 32.25 -1.49 -25.79
CA VAL A 290 32.32 -0.21 -25.06
C VAL A 290 31.76 -0.52 -23.66
N ASP A 291 32.34 0.07 -22.62
CA ASP A 291 32.14 -0.20 -21.19
C ASP A 291 30.80 -0.85 -20.74
N ASN A 292 30.91 -1.93 -19.95
CA ASN A 292 29.81 -2.61 -19.26
C ASN A 292 29.22 -1.74 -18.12
N SER A 293 28.30 -0.80 -18.39
CA SER A 293 27.54 -0.16 -17.30
C SER A 293 26.03 -0.19 -17.42
N ASP A 294 25.43 -0.22 -18.62
CA ASP A 294 23.99 0.05 -18.73
C ASP A 294 23.19 -1.21 -19.07
N GLN A 295 22.43 -1.71 -18.09
CA GLN A 295 21.48 -2.78 -18.27
C GLN A 295 20.38 -2.37 -19.26
N LEU A 296 20.32 -3.01 -20.44
CA LEU A 296 19.39 -2.63 -21.51
C LEU A 296 17.93 -3.07 -21.28
N THR A 297 17.65 -3.87 -20.26
CA THR A 297 16.30 -4.36 -19.98
C THR A 297 16.03 -4.54 -18.50
N ASP A 298 14.82 -4.16 -18.10
CA ASP A 298 14.28 -4.38 -16.77
C ASP A 298 13.57 -5.74 -16.64
N VAL A 299 13.45 -6.52 -17.74
CA VAL A 299 12.80 -7.84 -17.74
C VAL A 299 13.67 -8.83 -16.98
N ARG A 300 13.13 -9.33 -15.87
CA ARG A 300 13.80 -10.32 -15.02
C ARG A 300 12.81 -11.37 -14.55
N TRP A 301 13.30 -12.60 -14.42
CA TRP A 301 12.58 -13.74 -13.90
C TRP A 301 13.32 -14.28 -12.68
N ILE A 302 12.58 -14.63 -11.63
CA ILE A 302 13.04 -15.51 -10.56
C ILE A 302 12.61 -16.92 -10.95
N TYR A 303 13.57 -17.80 -11.22
CA TYR A 303 13.27 -19.17 -11.61
C TYR A 303 12.93 -20.06 -10.43
N ASN A 304 13.34 -19.72 -9.22
CA ASN A 304 13.01 -20.52 -8.06
C ASN A 304 12.81 -19.65 -6.83
N LEU A 305 11.73 -19.94 -6.09
CA LEU A 305 11.59 -19.37 -4.75
C LEU A 305 12.46 -20.10 -3.71
N ASN A 306 13.01 -21.27 -4.04
CA ASN A 306 13.81 -22.11 -3.15
C ASN A 306 15.18 -21.50 -2.81
N SER A 307 15.25 -20.78 -1.68
CA SER A 307 16.47 -20.80 -0.86
C SER A 307 16.78 -22.25 -0.51
N GLN A 308 18.02 -22.70 -0.68
CA GLN A 308 18.49 -24.01 -0.20
C GLN A 308 17.89 -24.30 1.18
N ALA A 309 17.18 -25.42 1.31
CA ALA A 309 16.72 -25.89 2.60
C ALA A 309 17.93 -25.95 3.54
N ASN A 310 17.84 -25.31 4.71
CA ASN A 310 18.75 -25.65 5.80
C ASN A 310 18.54 -27.13 6.14
N ALA A 311 19.57 -27.76 6.71
CA ALA A 311 19.62 -29.20 6.99
C ALA A 311 18.50 -29.74 7.89
N ASP A 312 17.62 -28.87 8.42
CA ASP A 312 16.49 -29.19 9.29
C ASP A 312 15.12 -29.21 8.57
N ASN A 313 15.04 -28.85 7.28
CA ASN A 313 13.82 -28.93 6.46
C ASN A 313 12.63 -28.10 7.02
N THR A 314 12.88 -27.06 7.83
CA THR A 314 11.84 -26.30 8.55
C THR A 314 11.43 -24.98 7.88
N THR A 315 12.15 -24.51 6.86
CA THR A 315 11.88 -23.21 6.21
C THR A 315 11.28 -23.38 4.83
N SER A 316 10.05 -22.89 4.66
CA SER A 316 9.45 -22.67 3.34
C SER A 316 10.17 -21.51 2.67
N ALA A 317 10.60 -21.70 1.44
CA ALA A 317 11.43 -20.72 0.78
C ALA A 317 10.66 -19.43 0.53
N SER A 318 11.31 -18.28 0.76
CA SER A 318 10.60 -17.00 0.70
C SER A 318 11.42 -15.85 0.14
N TYR A 319 10.69 -14.95 -0.51
CA TYR A 319 11.21 -13.68 -1.01
C TYR A 319 10.39 -12.53 -0.45
N GLU A 320 11.08 -11.58 0.16
CA GLU A 320 10.50 -10.37 0.72
C GLU A 320 10.66 -9.21 -0.27
N VAL A 321 9.56 -8.47 -0.45
CA VAL A 321 9.49 -7.26 -1.26
C VAL A 321 8.96 -6.13 -0.40
N SER A 322 9.83 -5.15 -0.12
CA SER A 322 9.44 -3.92 0.57
C SER A 322 9.11 -2.85 -0.46
N PHE A 323 8.03 -2.12 -0.24
CA PHE A 323 7.61 -1.05 -1.13
C PHE A 323 6.91 0.07 -0.37
N THR A 324 7.11 1.31 -0.82
CA THR A 324 6.24 2.40 -0.43
C THR A 324 4.96 2.37 -1.27
N TYR A 325 3.84 2.78 -0.68
CA TYR A 325 2.56 2.90 -1.34
C TYR A 325 1.75 4.04 -0.70
N TYR A 326 1.35 5.00 -1.52
CA TYR A 326 0.68 6.23 -1.08
C TYR A 326 -0.74 6.36 -1.64
N GLY A 327 -1.32 5.26 -2.10
CA GLY A 327 -2.73 5.19 -2.49
C GLY A 327 -3.64 4.81 -1.32
N GLY A 328 -4.89 4.45 -1.62
CA GLY A 328 -5.89 4.04 -0.62
C GLY A 328 -5.60 2.67 -0.01
N SER A 329 -6.31 2.24 1.03
CA SER A 329 -6.02 0.96 1.71
C SER A 329 -6.10 -0.31 0.84
N ASN A 330 -6.55 -0.17 -0.42
CA ASN A 330 -6.71 -1.26 -1.37
C ASN A 330 -5.92 -0.97 -2.66
N ALA A 331 -5.27 -1.99 -3.20
CA ALA A 331 -4.59 -1.96 -4.50
C ALA A 331 -4.71 -3.32 -5.18
N THR A 332 -4.29 -3.41 -6.43
CA THR A 332 -4.15 -4.69 -7.12
C THR A 332 -2.69 -4.94 -7.45
N LEU A 333 -2.19 -6.09 -7.02
CA LEU A 333 -0.86 -6.64 -7.32
C LEU A 333 -0.93 -7.46 -8.61
N TYR A 334 0.00 -7.18 -9.52
CA TYR A 334 0.22 -7.95 -10.74
C TYR A 334 1.67 -8.40 -10.87
N PHE A 335 1.87 -9.59 -11.43
CA PHE A 335 3.19 -10.05 -11.88
C PHE A 335 3.02 -11.15 -12.94
N PRO A 336 3.90 -11.22 -13.94
CA PRO A 336 3.89 -12.34 -14.88
C PRO A 336 4.43 -13.60 -14.20
N TYR A 337 3.84 -14.75 -14.51
CA TYR A 337 4.28 -16.04 -14.00
C TYR A 337 4.18 -17.14 -15.06
N LYS A 338 4.99 -18.19 -14.92
CA LYS A 338 4.92 -19.39 -15.77
C LYS A 338 5.51 -20.62 -15.08
N LEU A 339 5.25 -21.78 -15.65
CA LEU A 339 5.84 -23.04 -15.21
C LEU A 339 7.23 -23.24 -15.85
N ILE A 340 8.14 -23.90 -15.14
CA ILE A 340 9.48 -24.25 -15.66
C ILE A 340 9.44 -25.59 -16.40
N LYS A 341 8.70 -26.55 -15.83
CA LYS A 341 8.55 -27.91 -16.33
C LYS A 341 7.13 -28.42 -16.15
N ASP A 342 6.59 -29.08 -17.15
CA ASP A 342 5.21 -29.56 -17.09
C ASP A 342 4.98 -30.61 -15.98
N GLU A 343 6.01 -31.40 -15.63
CA GLU A 343 5.97 -32.39 -14.53
C GLU A 343 5.65 -31.78 -13.16
N ASP A 344 5.92 -30.49 -12.98
CA ASP A 344 5.75 -29.78 -11.72
C ASP A 344 4.37 -29.12 -11.57
N LYS A 345 3.51 -29.22 -12.59
CA LYS A 345 2.18 -28.60 -12.59
C LYS A 345 1.32 -29.00 -11.38
N SER A 346 1.40 -30.26 -10.94
CA SER A 346 0.67 -30.79 -9.78
C SER A 346 1.28 -30.40 -8.43
N LYS A 347 2.49 -29.83 -8.44
CA LYS A 347 3.25 -29.42 -7.26
C LYS A 347 3.28 -27.91 -7.07
N LEU A 348 2.60 -27.14 -7.93
CA LEU A 348 2.58 -25.69 -7.85
C LEU A 348 1.96 -25.22 -6.53
N SER A 349 2.64 -24.28 -5.87
CA SER A 349 2.12 -23.52 -4.75
C SER A 349 2.73 -22.13 -4.80
N LEU A 350 1.92 -21.12 -4.54
CA LEU A 350 2.40 -19.77 -4.28
C LEU A 350 1.49 -19.12 -3.25
N LYS A 351 2.08 -18.53 -2.23
CA LYS A 351 1.38 -17.80 -1.18
C LYS A 351 2.00 -16.43 -1.01
N TYR A 352 1.26 -15.53 -0.41
CA TYR A 352 1.81 -14.25 0.05
C TYR A 352 1.36 -13.92 1.46
N LYS A 353 2.20 -13.17 2.16
CA LYS A 353 1.87 -12.48 3.40
C LYS A 353 2.13 -10.98 3.22
N LEU A 354 1.07 -10.17 3.30
CA LEU A 354 1.16 -8.72 3.27
C LEU A 354 1.31 -8.19 4.71
N ASN A 355 2.38 -7.45 4.98
CA ASN A 355 2.73 -6.92 6.30
C ASN A 355 2.70 -8.06 7.35
N ASP A 356 2.11 -7.81 8.52
CA ASP A 356 2.01 -8.82 9.59
C ASP A 356 0.72 -9.64 9.55
N LYS A 357 0.06 -9.70 8.39
CA LYS A 357 -1.23 -10.40 8.23
C LYS A 357 -1.10 -11.91 8.07
N THR A 358 -2.25 -12.57 7.96
CA THR A 358 -2.37 -13.98 7.61
C THR A 358 -1.88 -14.25 6.19
N ILE A 359 -1.28 -15.43 6.01
CA ILE A 359 -0.85 -15.93 4.70
C ILE A 359 -2.09 -16.21 3.83
N THR A 360 -2.02 -15.85 2.55
CA THR A 360 -3.08 -16.06 1.56
C THR A 360 -2.53 -16.81 0.35
N ASP A 361 -3.29 -17.78 -0.17
CA ASP A 361 -2.92 -18.53 -1.37
C ASP A 361 -3.10 -17.69 -2.65
N ILE A 362 -2.18 -17.84 -3.59
CA ILE A 362 -2.26 -17.26 -4.92
C ILE A 362 -2.60 -18.37 -5.90
N ASN A 363 -3.72 -18.21 -6.62
CA ASN A 363 -4.09 -19.17 -7.66
C ASN A 363 -3.14 -19.05 -8.86
N VAL A 364 -2.28 -20.06 -9.02
CA VAL A 364 -1.33 -20.19 -10.13
C VAL A 364 -1.60 -21.46 -10.96
N SER A 365 -2.79 -22.05 -10.85
CA SER A 365 -3.16 -23.31 -11.51
C SER A 365 -3.14 -23.24 -13.04
N GLU A 366 -3.22 -22.04 -13.62
CA GLU A 366 -3.14 -21.80 -15.06
C GLU A 366 -1.71 -21.72 -15.60
N ALA A 367 -0.68 -21.88 -14.75
CA ALA A 367 0.71 -21.86 -15.21
C ALA A 367 0.96 -22.97 -16.24
N LYS A 368 1.62 -22.59 -17.34
CA LYS A 368 2.11 -23.51 -18.38
C LYS A 368 3.55 -23.20 -18.71
N VAL A 369 4.24 -24.15 -19.34
CA VAL A 369 5.62 -23.99 -19.77
C VAL A 369 5.73 -23.11 -21.02
N ASP A 370 4.78 -23.18 -21.93
CA ASP A 370 4.81 -22.48 -23.22
C ASP A 370 4.04 -21.15 -23.22
N GLN A 371 3.57 -20.70 -22.06
CA GLN A 371 2.75 -19.50 -21.90
C GLN A 371 3.16 -18.70 -20.68
N ILE A 372 3.03 -17.37 -20.76
CA ILE A 372 3.15 -16.45 -19.64
C ILE A 372 1.73 -16.05 -19.24
N SER A 373 1.39 -16.26 -17.97
CA SER A 373 0.16 -15.79 -17.35
C SER A 373 0.47 -14.56 -16.49
N VAL A 374 -0.55 -13.77 -16.14
CA VAL A 374 -0.40 -12.61 -15.24
C VAL A 374 -1.25 -12.83 -14.01
N ALA A 375 -0.62 -12.85 -12.84
CA ALA A 375 -1.34 -12.90 -11.58
C ALA A 375 -2.06 -11.57 -11.35
N LYS A 376 -3.25 -11.62 -10.77
CA LYS A 376 -4.02 -10.45 -10.35
C LYS A 376 -4.53 -10.72 -8.94
N ILE A 377 -4.05 -9.96 -7.97
CA ILE A 377 -4.34 -10.18 -6.54
C ILE A 377 -4.81 -8.87 -5.94
N ASP A 378 -6.00 -8.86 -5.34
CA ASP A 378 -6.48 -7.69 -4.61
C ASP A 378 -5.81 -7.65 -3.23
N LEU A 379 -5.06 -6.58 -3.00
CA LEU A 379 -4.43 -6.27 -1.72
C LEU A 379 -5.38 -5.37 -0.92
N THR A 380 -5.58 -5.71 0.35
CA THR A 380 -6.35 -4.92 1.32
C THR A 380 -5.49 -4.54 2.52
N ASP A 381 -5.96 -3.57 3.30
CA ASP A 381 -5.27 -2.92 4.44
C ASP A 381 -3.78 -2.66 4.19
N LEU A 382 -3.49 -2.05 3.04
CA LEU A 382 -2.20 -1.42 2.78
C LEU A 382 -2.00 -0.25 3.73
N ILE A 383 -0.78 -0.12 4.23
CA ILE A 383 -0.33 0.98 5.07
C ILE A 383 0.00 2.16 4.14
N PHE A 384 -0.42 3.36 4.49
CA PHE A 384 0.05 4.56 3.79
C PHE A 384 1.55 4.75 4.12
N GLY A 385 2.41 4.60 3.11
CA GLY A 385 3.87 4.53 3.29
C GLY A 385 4.41 3.11 3.09
N GLU A 386 5.26 2.65 4.00
CA GLU A 386 5.98 1.39 3.84
C GLU A 386 5.10 0.16 4.04
N ASN A 387 5.21 -0.77 3.11
CA ASN A 387 4.56 -2.08 3.10
C ASN A 387 5.58 -3.16 2.75
N LYS A 388 5.20 -4.40 3.06
CA LYS A 388 6.04 -5.57 2.87
C LYS A 388 5.20 -6.73 2.36
N ILE A 389 5.63 -7.40 1.30
CA ILE A 389 5.02 -8.66 0.84
C ILE A 389 6.08 -9.75 0.89
N VAL A 390 5.74 -10.86 1.54
CA VAL A 390 6.56 -12.06 1.56
C VAL A 390 5.88 -13.11 0.69
N PHE A 391 6.51 -13.51 -0.41
CA PHE A 391 6.10 -14.66 -1.21
C PHE A 391 6.68 -15.94 -0.64
N SER A 392 5.91 -17.02 -0.63
CA SER A 392 6.37 -18.32 -0.16
C SER A 392 5.66 -19.48 -0.86
N THR A 393 6.16 -20.70 -0.63
CA THR A 393 5.56 -21.95 -1.07
C THR A 393 5.15 -22.81 0.13
N GLU A 394 4.28 -23.80 -0.07
CA GLU A 394 4.14 -24.88 0.92
C GLU A 394 5.38 -25.79 0.93
N THR A 395 5.61 -26.45 2.06
CA THR A 395 6.65 -27.48 2.18
C THR A 395 6.45 -28.56 1.11
N ASN A 396 7.53 -28.95 0.42
CA ASN A 396 7.54 -29.93 -0.67
C ASN A 396 6.75 -29.53 -1.94
N LYS A 397 6.33 -28.27 -2.06
CA LYS A 397 5.77 -27.70 -3.29
C LYS A 397 6.79 -26.82 -4.01
N VAL A 398 6.48 -26.47 -5.25
CA VAL A 398 7.34 -25.63 -6.10
C VAL A 398 6.62 -24.34 -6.49
N ALA A 399 7.35 -23.25 -6.55
CA ALA A 399 6.83 -21.99 -7.07
C ALA A 399 6.87 -21.97 -8.60
N PRO A 400 5.96 -21.25 -9.26
CA PRO A 400 6.17 -20.87 -10.66
C PRO A 400 7.36 -19.89 -10.75
N MET A 401 7.89 -19.72 -11.97
CA MET A 401 8.72 -18.55 -12.25
C MET A 401 7.87 -17.30 -12.09
N ILE A 402 8.42 -16.26 -11.47
CA ILE A 402 7.76 -14.96 -11.32
C ILE A 402 8.63 -13.85 -11.91
N GLY A 403 7.99 -12.86 -12.53
CA GLY A 403 8.66 -11.65 -13.00
C GLY A 403 8.41 -10.44 -12.09
N ASN A 404 8.67 -9.25 -12.63
CA ASN A 404 8.56 -7.99 -11.91
C ASN A 404 7.16 -7.79 -11.34
N ILE A 405 7.10 -7.04 -10.25
CA ILE A 405 5.87 -6.75 -9.54
C ILE A 405 5.33 -5.38 -9.95
N TYR A 406 4.02 -5.29 -10.10
CA TYR A 406 3.30 -4.07 -10.40
C TYR A 406 2.20 -3.89 -9.36
N ILE A 407 2.11 -2.70 -8.77
CA ILE A 407 1.03 -2.36 -7.84
C ILE A 407 0.27 -1.18 -8.43
N ALA A 408 -1.02 -1.39 -8.68
CA ALA A 408 -1.90 -0.39 -9.26
C ALA A 408 -3.04 -0.07 -8.29
N ALA A 409 -3.52 1.16 -8.29
CA ALA A 409 -4.78 1.48 -7.63
C ALA A 409 -5.92 0.65 -8.26
N THR A 410 -6.96 0.34 -7.48
CA THR A 410 -8.06 -0.54 -7.92
C THR A 410 -8.85 -0.02 -9.12
N ASN A 411 -8.70 1.28 -9.46
CA ASN A 411 -9.34 1.95 -10.59
C ASN A 411 -8.43 2.12 -11.82
N THR A 412 -7.19 1.62 -11.80
CA THR A 412 -6.29 1.71 -12.96
C THR A 412 -6.75 0.81 -14.10
N THR A 413 -6.64 1.28 -15.34
CA THR A 413 -6.93 0.48 -16.54
C THR A 413 -5.95 -0.70 -16.65
N LEU A 414 -6.50 -1.92 -16.62
CA LEU A 414 -5.78 -3.19 -16.77
C LEU A 414 -4.78 -3.17 -17.94
N ASP A 415 -5.18 -2.55 -19.05
CA ASP A 415 -4.39 -2.49 -20.27
C ASP A 415 -3.01 -1.86 -20.09
N SER A 416 -2.90 -0.81 -19.27
CA SER A 416 -1.60 -0.15 -19.05
C SER A 416 -0.58 -1.05 -18.33
N VAL A 417 -1.05 -1.91 -17.42
CA VAL A 417 -0.19 -2.86 -16.70
C VAL A 417 0.27 -3.95 -17.65
N TYR A 418 -0.66 -4.51 -18.44
CA TYR A 418 -0.33 -5.53 -19.45
C TYR A 418 0.61 -4.98 -20.51
N ASN A 419 0.38 -3.75 -20.97
CA ASN A 419 1.27 -3.07 -21.90
C ASN A 419 2.68 -2.93 -21.33
N SER A 420 2.81 -2.58 -20.05
CA SER A 420 4.12 -2.50 -19.40
C SER A 420 4.78 -3.87 -19.24
N ILE A 421 4.03 -4.92 -18.87
CA ILE A 421 4.55 -6.28 -18.74
C ILE A 421 5.06 -6.77 -20.11
N PHE A 422 4.28 -6.63 -21.17
CA PHE A 422 4.60 -7.22 -22.46
C PHE A 422 5.29 -6.25 -23.43
N GLY A 423 5.68 -5.07 -22.96
CA GLY A 423 6.39 -4.07 -23.76
C GLY A 423 5.55 -3.54 -24.92
N ASN A 424 4.23 -3.44 -24.76
CA ASN A 424 3.34 -2.92 -25.79
C ASN A 424 3.29 -1.39 -25.70
N GLU A 425 3.83 -0.72 -26.71
CA GLU A 425 3.83 0.72 -26.85
C GLU A 425 2.66 1.12 -27.77
N VAL A 426 1.62 1.71 -27.18
CA VAL A 426 0.46 2.21 -27.92
C VAL A 426 0.81 3.57 -28.52
N ASP A 427 0.56 3.75 -29.82
CA ASP A 427 0.82 5.01 -30.52
C ASP A 427 -0.06 6.13 -29.96
N SER A 428 0.56 7.26 -29.57
CA SER A 428 -0.14 8.37 -28.92
C SER A 428 -1.21 9.03 -29.78
N ASN A 429 -1.08 8.90 -31.11
CA ASN A 429 -1.99 9.50 -32.08
C ASN A 429 -2.98 8.47 -32.65
N ASN A 430 -2.76 7.18 -32.38
CA ASN A 430 -3.59 6.10 -32.86
C ASN A 430 -3.60 4.91 -31.88
N SER A 431 -4.62 4.86 -31.01
CA SER A 431 -4.77 3.76 -30.04
C SER A 431 -4.87 2.37 -30.66
N ASN A 432 -5.18 2.28 -31.96
CA ASN A 432 -5.28 1.04 -32.72
C ASN A 432 -3.95 0.57 -33.33
N LYS A 433 -2.85 1.29 -33.05
CA LYS A 433 -1.49 0.94 -33.48
C LYS A 433 -0.63 0.64 -32.25
N ILE A 434 -0.13 -0.59 -32.18
CA ILE A 434 0.59 -1.13 -31.02
C ILE A 434 1.92 -1.71 -31.49
N THR A 435 3.02 -1.21 -30.93
CA THR A 435 4.37 -1.74 -31.18
C THR A 435 4.81 -2.62 -30.02
N VAL A 436 5.22 -3.85 -30.29
CA VAL A 436 5.82 -4.73 -29.29
C VAL A 436 7.31 -4.47 -29.23
N ASN A 437 7.76 -3.89 -28.11
CA ASN A 437 9.16 -3.65 -27.80
C ASN A 437 9.76 -4.90 -27.14
N PHE A 438 10.51 -5.68 -27.92
CA PHE A 438 11.07 -6.93 -27.42
C PHE A 438 12.05 -6.72 -26.28
N VAL A 439 12.69 -5.55 -26.18
CA VAL A 439 13.62 -5.27 -25.09
C VAL A 439 12.91 -5.06 -23.75
N LYS A 440 11.77 -4.38 -23.76
CA LYS A 440 11.03 -4.02 -22.55
C LYS A 440 10.01 -5.07 -22.12
N GLY A 441 9.57 -5.93 -23.04
CA GLY A 441 8.51 -6.89 -22.81
C GLY A 441 8.97 -8.29 -22.39
N TYR A 442 8.16 -8.94 -21.55
CA TYR A 442 8.27 -10.36 -21.27
C TYR A 442 7.89 -11.21 -22.49
N GLY A 443 8.74 -12.18 -22.83
CA GLY A 443 8.53 -13.12 -23.92
C GLY A 443 9.28 -14.43 -23.70
N LEU A 444 9.06 -15.42 -24.56
CA LEU A 444 9.66 -16.76 -24.44
C LEU A 444 10.55 -17.06 -25.64
N ALA A 445 11.81 -17.39 -25.36
CA ALA A 445 12.69 -17.99 -26.34
C ALA A 445 12.36 -19.49 -26.51
N ASN A 446 12.62 -20.04 -27.70
CA ASN A 446 12.68 -21.48 -27.85
C ASN A 446 13.89 -22.05 -27.07
N LYS A 447 13.76 -23.27 -26.55
CA LYS A 447 14.80 -23.98 -25.78
C LYS A 447 16.11 -24.05 -26.58
N ALA A 448 17.19 -23.62 -25.95
CA ALA A 448 18.52 -23.80 -26.48
C ALA A 448 19.06 -25.20 -26.09
N PHE A 449 19.58 -25.96 -27.06
CA PHE A 449 20.25 -27.24 -26.78
C PHE A 449 21.60 -27.05 -26.07
N ASN A 450 22.18 -25.84 -26.16
CA ASN A 450 23.35 -25.35 -25.43
C ASN A 450 23.34 -23.81 -25.42
N SER A 451 24.31 -23.17 -24.76
CA SER A 451 24.39 -21.69 -24.62
C SER A 451 24.45 -20.90 -25.93
N ASP A 452 24.67 -21.58 -27.07
CA ASP A 452 25.04 -20.94 -28.33
C ASP A 452 23.94 -21.08 -29.41
N ASN A 453 22.81 -21.74 -29.09
CA ASN A 453 21.81 -22.18 -30.08
C ASN A 453 20.37 -21.73 -29.82
N GLY A 454 20.13 -20.85 -28.83
CA GLY A 454 18.82 -20.28 -28.54
C GLY A 454 18.52 -19.01 -29.35
N THR A 455 17.28 -18.54 -29.29
CA THR A 455 16.91 -17.21 -29.80
C THR A 455 17.59 -16.12 -28.97
N ILE A 456 18.27 -15.18 -29.61
CA ILE A 456 19.05 -14.11 -28.94
C ILE A 456 18.49 -12.75 -29.32
N ILE A 457 18.40 -11.82 -28.37
CA ILE A 457 18.13 -10.41 -28.64
C ILE A 457 19.43 -9.65 -28.48
N THR A 458 19.88 -9.01 -29.57
CA THR A 458 21.14 -8.25 -29.60
C THR A 458 20.91 -6.83 -30.08
N LYS A 459 21.75 -5.92 -29.58
CA LYS A 459 21.89 -4.56 -30.11
C LYS A 459 22.44 -4.63 -31.53
N PHE A 460 21.86 -3.83 -32.43
CA PHE A 460 22.25 -3.68 -33.82
C PHE A 460 22.34 -2.19 -34.14
N ASN A 461 23.52 -1.70 -34.48
CA ASN A 461 23.70 -0.30 -34.89
C ASN A 461 23.59 -0.22 -36.41
N GLY A 462 22.57 0.47 -36.92
CA GLY A 462 22.37 0.55 -38.36
C GLY A 462 21.28 1.54 -38.74
N LYS A 463 20.83 1.49 -39.99
CA LYS A 463 19.81 2.39 -40.54
C LYS A 463 18.82 1.65 -41.44
N ILE A 464 17.63 2.22 -41.60
CA ILE A 464 16.62 1.69 -42.52
C ILE A 464 16.99 2.13 -43.94
N VAL A 465 17.05 1.19 -44.88
CA VAL A 465 17.33 1.46 -46.30
C VAL A 465 16.25 2.38 -46.86
N GLY A 466 16.66 3.47 -47.51
CA GLY A 466 15.74 4.48 -48.05
C GLY A 466 15.30 5.54 -47.03
N SER A 467 15.67 5.40 -45.76
CA SER A 467 15.48 6.47 -44.76
C SER A 467 16.62 7.49 -44.81
N SER A 468 16.31 8.75 -44.50
CA SER A 468 17.29 9.82 -44.28
C SER A 468 17.98 9.75 -42.91
N ASP A 469 17.57 8.82 -42.05
CA ASP A 469 18.11 8.66 -40.71
C ASP A 469 19.58 8.23 -40.71
N GLN A 470 20.34 8.76 -39.74
CA GLN A 470 21.67 8.25 -39.39
C GLN A 470 21.59 6.89 -38.72
N ASN A 471 22.73 6.20 -38.64
CA ASN A 471 22.81 4.95 -37.89
C ASN A 471 22.37 5.18 -36.44
N LYS A 472 21.46 4.34 -35.96
CA LYS A 472 20.99 4.31 -34.58
C LYS A 472 20.88 2.90 -34.07
N ASP A 473 20.67 2.78 -32.77
CA ASP A 473 20.58 1.50 -32.09
C ASP A 473 19.20 0.88 -32.24
N TYR A 474 19.18 -0.34 -32.74
CA TYR A 474 18.03 -1.23 -32.80
C TYR A 474 18.31 -2.50 -31.99
N TYR A 475 17.25 -3.26 -31.74
CA TYR A 475 17.37 -4.55 -31.04
C TYR A 475 16.68 -5.62 -31.84
N LEU A 476 17.44 -6.63 -32.23
CA LEU A 476 16.98 -7.66 -33.14
C LEU A 476 17.01 -9.02 -32.47
N ILE A 477 15.94 -9.77 -32.67
CA ILE A 477 15.84 -11.19 -32.43
C ILE A 477 16.59 -11.90 -33.57
N GLY A 478 17.65 -12.64 -33.25
CA GLY A 478 18.38 -13.49 -34.18
C GLY A 478 18.01 -14.97 -34.05
N TYR A 479 18.46 -15.75 -35.04
CA TYR A 479 18.31 -17.22 -35.08
C TYR A 479 16.86 -17.71 -35.04
N LEU A 480 15.94 -17.08 -35.78
CA LEU A 480 14.60 -17.61 -36.02
C LEU A 480 14.63 -18.69 -37.12
N GLY A 481 13.78 -19.70 -37.02
CA GLY A 481 13.61 -20.75 -38.04
C GLY A 481 14.47 -22.00 -37.82
N LYS A 482 15.73 -21.98 -38.26
CA LYS A 482 16.65 -23.13 -38.44
C LYS A 482 16.46 -24.32 -37.49
N ALA A 483 16.56 -25.53 -38.05
CA ALA A 483 16.60 -26.76 -37.26
C ALA A 483 17.80 -26.77 -36.28
N LEU A 484 17.60 -27.24 -35.05
CA LEU A 484 18.68 -27.43 -34.08
C LEU A 484 19.60 -28.58 -34.52
N PRO A 485 20.95 -28.43 -34.45
CA PRO A 485 21.87 -29.51 -34.77
C PRO A 485 21.67 -30.71 -33.82
N GLY A 486 21.47 -31.92 -34.38
CA GLY A 486 21.41 -33.18 -33.60
C GLY A 486 20.02 -33.74 -33.29
N ALA A 487 18.93 -33.15 -33.78
CA ALA A 487 17.61 -33.77 -33.71
C ALA A 487 17.52 -34.96 -34.69
N MET A 488 17.46 -36.19 -34.19
CA MET A 488 17.19 -37.37 -35.00
C MET A 488 15.79 -37.28 -35.64
N PRO A 489 15.60 -37.77 -36.89
CA PRO A 489 14.30 -37.81 -37.53
C PRO A 489 13.41 -38.87 -36.86
N GLN A 490 12.11 -38.55 -36.65
CA GLN A 490 11.08 -39.35 -35.95
C GLN A 490 11.23 -39.29 -34.42
N ASP A 491 10.66 -38.35 -33.67
CA ASP A 491 9.22 -38.32 -33.32
C ASP A 491 8.77 -37.00 -32.65
N ASN A 492 9.52 -35.90 -32.79
CA ASN A 492 9.22 -34.66 -32.05
C ASN A 492 9.19 -33.40 -32.97
N PRO A 493 8.05 -32.70 -33.12
CA PRO A 493 7.91 -31.55 -34.03
C PRO A 493 8.65 -30.26 -33.60
N ILE A 494 9.50 -30.30 -32.57
CA ILE A 494 9.99 -29.11 -31.82
C ILE A 494 11.43 -28.69 -32.20
N SER A 495 11.98 -29.18 -33.31
CA SER A 495 13.37 -28.90 -33.68
C SER A 495 13.61 -27.53 -34.33
N ILE A 496 12.61 -26.65 -34.46
CA ILE A 496 12.73 -25.35 -35.13
C ILE A 496 12.83 -24.19 -34.12
N ARG A 497 13.61 -23.14 -34.42
CA ARG A 497 13.75 -21.97 -33.54
C ARG A 497 12.60 -20.98 -33.75
N TYR A 498 11.99 -20.52 -32.65
CA TYR A 498 10.91 -19.52 -32.68
C TYR A 498 10.97 -18.61 -31.45
N TYR A 499 10.24 -17.50 -31.49
CA TYR A 499 10.05 -16.61 -30.35
C TYR A 499 8.56 -16.42 -30.07
N THR A 500 8.18 -16.42 -28.80
CA THR A 500 6.83 -16.09 -28.37
C THR A 500 6.83 -14.72 -27.70
N PHE A 501 5.91 -13.86 -28.12
CA PHE A 501 5.66 -12.56 -27.49
C PHE A 501 4.16 -12.33 -27.36
N TYR A 502 3.78 -11.21 -26.74
CA TYR A 502 2.38 -10.91 -26.49
C TYR A 502 2.05 -9.50 -26.93
N VAL A 503 0.84 -9.32 -27.47
CA VAL A 503 0.30 -8.02 -27.87
C VAL A 503 -1.08 -7.84 -27.25
N ASN A 504 -1.22 -6.78 -26.45
CA ASN A 504 -2.49 -6.34 -25.89
C ASN A 504 -3.15 -5.36 -26.86
N VAL A 505 -4.30 -5.75 -27.43
CA VAL A 505 -4.99 -4.95 -28.45
C VAL A 505 -6.31 -4.38 -27.90
N PRO A 506 -6.69 -3.15 -28.28
CA PRO A 506 -7.86 -2.47 -27.70
C PRO A 506 -9.20 -3.05 -28.18
N GLU A 507 -9.22 -3.71 -29.34
CA GLU A 507 -10.45 -4.14 -30.02
C GLU A 507 -10.27 -5.51 -30.70
N ASN A 508 -11.39 -6.19 -30.93
CA ASN A 508 -11.42 -7.40 -31.76
C ASN A 508 -11.25 -7.00 -33.23
N GLY A 509 -10.34 -7.63 -33.97
CA GLY A 509 -10.22 -7.29 -35.39
C GLY A 509 -9.03 -7.91 -36.12
N LYS A 510 -8.90 -7.52 -37.39
CA LYS A 510 -7.76 -7.87 -38.24
C LYS A 510 -6.68 -6.81 -38.08
N TYR A 511 -5.52 -7.21 -37.58
CA TYR A 511 -4.38 -6.32 -37.38
C TYR A 511 -3.31 -6.59 -38.43
N GLU A 512 -3.02 -5.60 -39.27
CA GLU A 512 -1.88 -5.63 -40.19
C GLU A 512 -0.58 -5.60 -39.40
N ILE A 513 0.39 -6.37 -39.86
CA ILE A 513 1.70 -6.50 -39.22
C ILE A 513 2.74 -5.81 -40.06
N SER A 514 3.58 -5.02 -39.40
CA SER A 514 4.80 -4.47 -39.97
C SER A 514 5.94 -4.50 -38.96
N GLY A 515 7.15 -4.28 -39.43
CA GLY A 515 8.32 -4.18 -38.56
C GLY A 515 9.59 -4.04 -39.36
N ILE A 516 10.71 -4.04 -38.65
CA ILE A 516 12.04 -3.96 -39.24
C ILE A 516 12.71 -5.32 -39.21
N TYR A 517 13.54 -5.57 -40.23
CA TYR A 517 14.33 -6.78 -40.30
C TYR A 517 15.70 -6.51 -40.92
N ASN A 518 16.64 -7.40 -40.61
CA ASN A 518 17.93 -7.51 -41.25
C ASN A 518 18.02 -8.93 -41.84
N SER A 519 18.31 -9.05 -43.15
CA SER A 519 18.29 -10.31 -43.93
C SER A 519 19.56 -10.46 -44.75
N HIS A 520 20.20 -11.63 -44.75
CA HIS A 520 21.39 -11.94 -45.54
C HIS A 520 21.13 -13.25 -46.27
N GLU A 521 20.79 -13.17 -47.54
CA GLU A 521 20.76 -14.27 -48.52
C GLU A 521 20.27 -13.74 -49.88
N SER A 522 20.77 -14.32 -50.98
CA SER A 522 20.48 -13.87 -52.35
C SER A 522 19.00 -14.01 -52.73
N GLU A 523 18.60 -13.29 -53.79
CA GLU A 523 17.23 -13.23 -54.35
C GLU A 523 16.54 -14.60 -54.59
N THR A 524 17.30 -15.70 -54.66
CA THR A 524 16.79 -17.06 -54.87
C THR A 524 16.53 -17.85 -53.59
N ASN A 525 17.06 -17.40 -52.44
CA ASN A 525 16.89 -18.01 -51.11
C ASN A 525 16.36 -16.98 -50.11
N GLU A 526 15.35 -16.19 -50.52
CA GLU A 526 14.75 -15.19 -49.65
C GLU A 526 14.31 -15.81 -48.32
N ARG A 527 14.87 -15.27 -47.23
CA ARG A 527 14.37 -15.52 -45.88
C ARG A 527 12.95 -14.98 -45.75
N GLY A 528 12.28 -15.33 -44.67
CA GLY A 528 11.05 -14.66 -44.33
C GLY A 528 10.55 -15.03 -42.95
N LEU A 529 9.39 -14.51 -42.63
CA LEU A 529 8.79 -14.59 -41.31
C LEU A 529 7.40 -15.17 -41.40
N THR A 530 7.04 -15.98 -40.41
CA THR A 530 5.68 -16.43 -40.20
C THR A 530 5.25 -16.09 -38.78
N PHE A 531 4.05 -15.52 -38.65
CA PHE A 531 3.42 -15.16 -37.38
C PHE A 531 2.15 -15.98 -37.18
N TRP A 532 1.93 -16.46 -35.95
CA TRP A 532 0.73 -17.21 -35.56
C TRP A 532 0.14 -16.64 -34.27
N VAL A 533 -1.19 -16.74 -34.14
CA VAL A 533 -1.90 -16.48 -32.88
C VAL A 533 -2.07 -17.78 -32.10
N GLY A 534 -1.63 -17.80 -30.84
CA GLY A 534 -1.81 -18.92 -29.93
C GLY A 534 -0.63 -19.90 -29.92
N GLU A 535 -0.93 -21.19 -30.00
CA GLU A 535 0.08 -22.24 -29.99
C GLU A 535 0.79 -22.36 -31.34
N TYR A 536 2.05 -22.79 -31.30
CA TYR A 536 2.79 -23.11 -32.50
C TYR A 536 2.21 -24.36 -33.15
N ASN A 537 1.55 -24.22 -34.29
CA ASN A 537 0.95 -25.33 -35.02
C ASN A 537 1.65 -25.53 -36.37
N VAL A 538 2.49 -26.55 -36.43
CA VAL A 538 3.26 -26.93 -37.62
C VAL A 538 2.31 -27.48 -38.69
N GLY A 539 2.25 -26.84 -39.86
CA GLY A 539 1.60 -27.42 -41.05
C GLY A 539 0.09 -27.21 -41.15
N ASN A 540 -0.53 -26.48 -40.22
CA ASN A 540 -1.93 -26.06 -40.32
C ASN A 540 -2.03 -24.53 -40.46
N ASP A 541 -2.09 -24.05 -41.71
CA ASP A 541 -2.25 -22.62 -42.05
C ASP A 541 -3.69 -22.09 -41.88
N ALA A 542 -4.57 -22.81 -41.16
CA ALA A 542 -5.97 -22.41 -41.00
C ALA A 542 -6.10 -21.03 -40.31
N GLY A 543 -6.29 -19.98 -41.12
CA GLY A 543 -6.97 -18.73 -40.79
C GLY A 543 -6.34 -17.77 -39.78
N LYS A 544 -5.20 -18.10 -39.15
CA LYS A 544 -4.56 -17.26 -38.11
C LYS A 544 -3.05 -17.07 -38.31
N VAL A 545 -2.64 -16.98 -39.57
CA VAL A 545 -1.23 -16.94 -39.96
C VAL A 545 -0.98 -15.77 -40.91
N ALA A 546 0.12 -15.05 -40.69
CA ALA A 546 0.65 -14.05 -41.61
C ALA A 546 2.09 -14.41 -42.03
N LYS A 547 2.41 -14.29 -43.32
CA LYS A 547 3.71 -14.68 -43.88
C LYS A 547 4.30 -13.56 -44.71
N PHE A 548 5.57 -13.24 -44.46
CA PHE A 548 6.29 -12.15 -45.10
C PHE A 548 7.60 -12.62 -45.71
N ARG A 549 7.94 -12.08 -46.88
CA ARG A 549 9.26 -12.20 -47.49
C ARG A 549 10.19 -11.17 -46.85
N ALA A 550 11.46 -11.55 -46.70
CA ALA A 550 12.52 -10.67 -46.20
C ALA A 550 13.73 -10.72 -47.15
N PRO A 551 13.67 -10.03 -48.31
CA PRO A 551 14.79 -9.93 -49.24
C PRO A 551 16.04 -9.35 -48.59
N ASP A 552 17.21 -9.65 -49.16
CA ASP A 552 18.52 -9.15 -48.71
C ASP A 552 18.48 -7.64 -48.40
N THR A 553 19.05 -7.24 -47.26
CA THR A 553 19.23 -5.82 -46.93
C THR A 553 20.36 -5.17 -47.72
N GLY A 554 21.18 -5.94 -48.44
CA GLY A 554 22.32 -5.49 -49.24
C GLY A 554 23.58 -5.28 -48.39
N ASP A 555 23.42 -4.70 -47.21
CA ASP A 555 24.43 -4.65 -46.16
C ASP A 555 23.86 -5.24 -44.86
N TRP A 556 24.24 -6.48 -44.56
CA TRP A 556 23.80 -7.17 -43.35
C TRP A 556 24.37 -6.56 -42.06
N THR A 557 25.45 -5.78 -42.14
CA THR A 557 26.13 -5.26 -40.94
C THR A 557 25.53 -3.95 -40.42
N HIS A 558 24.99 -3.10 -41.31
CA HIS A 558 24.44 -1.79 -40.91
C HIS A 558 23.08 -1.46 -41.54
N SER A 559 22.50 -2.31 -42.38
CA SER A 559 21.23 -2.01 -43.05
C SER A 559 20.06 -2.85 -42.54
N LEU A 560 18.92 -2.18 -42.39
CA LEU A 560 17.62 -2.72 -42.05
C LEU A 560 16.64 -2.41 -43.20
N LYS A 561 15.65 -3.26 -43.40
CA LYS A 561 14.49 -2.97 -44.26
C LYS A 561 13.22 -3.14 -43.44
N GLU A 562 12.14 -2.57 -43.95
CA GLU A 562 10.81 -2.76 -43.38
C GLU A 562 10.08 -3.89 -44.11
N PHE A 563 9.34 -4.69 -43.35
CA PHE A 563 8.31 -5.56 -43.90
C PHE A 563 6.94 -5.01 -43.51
N ASN A 564 6.00 -5.10 -44.43
CA ASN A 564 4.61 -4.68 -44.29
C ASN A 564 3.74 -5.51 -45.27
N LYS A 565 2.51 -5.07 -45.52
CA LYS A 565 1.56 -5.75 -46.41
C LYS A 565 2.06 -5.99 -47.85
N ASP A 566 3.04 -5.20 -48.31
CA ASP A 566 3.58 -5.27 -49.67
C ASP A 566 4.58 -6.44 -49.83
N GLN A 567 5.14 -6.96 -48.72
CA GLN A 567 6.07 -8.09 -48.71
C GLN A 567 5.38 -9.42 -48.37
N VAL A 568 4.04 -9.47 -48.41
CA VAL A 568 3.28 -10.67 -48.05
C VAL A 568 3.51 -11.80 -49.04
N VAL A 569 3.71 -13.01 -48.54
CA VAL A 569 3.85 -14.21 -49.37
C VAL A 569 2.53 -14.48 -50.08
N THR A 570 2.58 -14.82 -51.37
CA THR A 570 1.42 -15.17 -52.19
C THR A 570 0.53 -16.20 -51.46
N ASN A 571 -0.79 -16.01 -51.50
CA ASN A 571 -1.79 -16.84 -50.82
C ASN A 571 -1.71 -16.84 -49.27
N SER A 572 -1.08 -15.83 -48.66
CA SER A 572 -1.04 -15.63 -47.20
C SER A 572 -1.75 -14.35 -46.78
N ASN A 573 -2.12 -14.24 -45.50
CA ASN A 573 -2.67 -13.00 -44.96
C ASN A 573 -1.58 -11.98 -44.65
N SER A 574 -1.90 -10.70 -44.81
CA SER A 574 -1.09 -9.57 -44.31
C SER A 574 -1.38 -9.21 -42.85
N TYR A 575 -2.28 -9.94 -42.21
CA TYR A 575 -2.86 -9.60 -40.91
C TYR A 575 -3.02 -10.83 -40.02
N LEU A 576 -3.15 -10.60 -38.72
CA LEU A 576 -3.67 -11.59 -37.76
C LEU A 576 -5.05 -11.17 -37.27
N GLN A 577 -5.93 -12.14 -37.10
CA GLN A 577 -7.19 -11.93 -36.38
C GLN A 577 -6.90 -12.00 -34.88
N LEU A 578 -7.03 -10.88 -34.19
CA LEU A 578 -6.78 -10.75 -32.75
C LEU A 578 -8.08 -10.48 -31.99
N THR A 579 -8.11 -10.91 -30.73
CA THR A 579 -9.18 -10.61 -29.78
C THR A 579 -8.75 -9.48 -28.86
N LYS A 580 -9.67 -8.59 -28.48
CA LYS A 580 -9.46 -7.54 -27.48
C LYS A 580 -8.78 -8.12 -26.24
N GLY A 581 -7.79 -7.40 -25.73
CA GLY A 581 -6.94 -7.85 -24.64
C GLY A 581 -5.66 -8.51 -25.14
N LEU A 582 -5.05 -9.31 -24.27
CA LEU A 582 -3.75 -9.93 -24.50
C LEU A 582 -3.82 -11.11 -25.47
N ASN A 583 -2.99 -11.10 -26.51
CA ASN A 583 -2.85 -12.20 -27.48
C ASN A 583 -1.43 -12.75 -27.45
N LYS A 584 -1.30 -14.08 -27.38
CA LYS A 584 -0.03 -14.81 -27.56
C LYS A 584 0.30 -14.89 -29.05
N ILE A 585 1.49 -14.44 -29.43
CA ILE A 585 1.99 -14.48 -30.80
C ILE A 585 3.27 -15.29 -30.86
N VAL A 586 3.36 -16.22 -31.81
CA VAL A 586 4.59 -16.95 -32.11
C VAL A 586 5.16 -16.44 -33.43
N VAL A 587 6.48 -16.29 -33.53
CA VAL A 587 7.18 -15.93 -34.76
C VAL A 587 8.34 -16.87 -35.04
N SER A 588 8.50 -17.27 -36.30
CA SER A 588 9.59 -18.10 -36.81
C SER A 588 9.89 -17.77 -38.28
N GLY A 589 10.73 -18.56 -38.94
CA GLY A 589 11.00 -18.46 -40.37
C GLY A 589 9.75 -18.70 -41.26
N LYS A 590 9.83 -18.28 -42.52
CA LYS A 590 8.75 -18.38 -43.53
C LYS A 590 8.22 -19.81 -43.73
N GLU A 591 9.10 -20.81 -43.62
CA GLU A 591 8.82 -22.23 -43.85
C GLU A 591 9.62 -23.10 -42.87
N GLN A 592 9.16 -24.33 -42.63
CA GLN A 592 9.84 -25.29 -41.75
C GLN A 592 11.31 -25.43 -42.16
N ASN A 593 12.23 -25.28 -41.18
CA ASN A 593 13.67 -25.45 -41.34
C ASN A 593 14.41 -24.41 -42.21
N LYS A 594 13.76 -23.33 -42.65
CA LYS A 594 14.44 -22.20 -43.31
C LYS A 594 14.81 -21.10 -42.32
N ASP A 595 15.94 -20.45 -42.58
CA ASP A 595 16.45 -19.36 -41.75
C ASP A 595 15.52 -18.13 -41.85
N GLY A 596 15.11 -17.61 -40.70
CA GLY A 596 14.42 -16.32 -40.60
C GLY A 596 15.41 -15.15 -40.66
N PRO A 597 14.96 -13.94 -41.07
CA PRO A 597 15.76 -12.75 -40.90
C PRO A 597 15.93 -12.44 -39.39
N ASN A 598 16.91 -11.59 -39.08
CA ASN A 598 16.94 -10.93 -37.77
C ASN A 598 15.74 -9.97 -37.69
N LEU A 599 14.96 -10.05 -36.62
CA LEU A 599 13.67 -9.35 -36.48
C LEU A 599 13.73 -8.29 -35.37
N GLY A 600 13.45 -7.03 -35.69
CA GLY A 600 13.24 -5.99 -34.68
C GLY A 600 11.77 -5.87 -34.25
N ASN A 601 11.47 -4.84 -33.47
CA ASN A 601 10.13 -4.60 -32.94
C ASN A 601 9.03 -4.69 -34.02
N VAL A 602 7.89 -5.25 -33.62
CA VAL A 602 6.76 -5.54 -34.52
C VAL A 602 5.59 -4.63 -34.18
N THR A 603 4.98 -4.03 -35.19
CA THR A 603 3.83 -3.14 -35.08
C THR A 603 2.57 -3.83 -35.58
N PHE A 604 1.49 -3.71 -34.83
CA PHE A 604 0.15 -4.19 -35.15
C PHE A 604 -0.77 -2.99 -35.35
N THR A 605 -1.41 -2.89 -36.50
CA THR A 605 -2.35 -1.79 -36.80
C THR A 605 -3.71 -2.36 -37.16
N LEU A 606 -4.76 -1.99 -36.44
CA LEU A 606 -6.13 -2.43 -36.76
C LEU A 606 -6.52 -1.97 -38.16
N LYS A 607 -7.00 -2.89 -39.00
CA LYS A 607 -7.61 -2.55 -40.28
C LYS A 607 -8.94 -1.84 -40.01
N THR A 608 -8.99 -0.55 -40.32
CA THR A 608 -10.26 0.15 -40.50
C THR A 608 -10.90 -0.37 -41.78
N ASN A 609 -12.16 -0.83 -41.67
CA ASN A 609 -12.93 -1.29 -42.83
C ASN A 609 -13.16 -0.17 -43.85
#